data_AF-A0A9E4ZNH1-F1
#
_entry.id   AF-A0A9E4ZNH1-F1
#
_cell.length_a   1.000
_cell.length_b   1.000
_cell.length_c   1.000
_cell.angle_alpha   90.00
_cell.angle_beta   90.00
_cell.angle_gamma   90.00
#
_symmetry.space_group_name_H-M   'P 1'
#
loop_
_entity.id
_entity.type
_entity.pdbx_description
1 polymer ?
#
loop_
_entity_poly.entity_id
_entity_poly.type
_entity_poly.pdbx_seq_one_letter_code
_entity_poly.pdbx_strand_id
1 'polypeptide(L)' 'MQTIEVSDMVYQEILSRRKGRESISKTLERELMPKSKTVVICETAVNVQGVDEMVRRTNKEKTYTSQELRAKYGV' A
#
# COMPACT_ATOMS: atom_id res chain seq x y z
N MET A 1 17.09 4.40 20.32
CA MET A 1 16.68 5.81 20.20
C MET A 1 17.93 6.67 20.31
N GLN A 2 18.05 7.67 19.45
CA GLN A 2 19.10 8.68 19.58
C GLN A 2 18.41 10.01 19.88
N THR A 3 19.07 10.83 20.68
CA THR A 3 18.63 12.18 21.02
C THR A 3 19.46 13.16 20.21
N ILE A 4 18.80 14.15 19.62
CA ILE A 4 19.46 15.24 18.91
C ILE A 4 19.02 16.56 19.53
N GLU A 5 19.94 17.51 19.58
CA GLU A 5 19.64 18.88 19.96
C GLU A 5 19.38 19.70 18.70
N VAL A 6 18.30 20.47 18.72
CA VAL A 6 17.88 21.35 17.61
C VAL A 6 17.51 22.70 18.20
N SER A 7 17.56 23.75 17.37
CA SER A 7 17.10 25.06 17.81
C SER A 7 15.59 25.06 18.07
N ASP A 8 15.16 25.92 19.01
CA ASP A 8 13.74 26.06 19.36
C ASP A 8 12.86 26.34 18.15
N MET A 9 13.35 27.15 17.21
CA MET A 9 12.63 27.49 15.98
C MET A 9 12.37 26.24 15.13
N VAL A 10 13.37 25.38 14.97
CA VAL A 10 13.22 24.10 14.24
C VAL A 10 12.29 23.16 14.99
N TYR A 11 12.39 23.11 16.32
CA TYR A 11 11.49 22.29 17.13
C TYR A 11 10.02 22.71 16.97
N GLN A 12 9.73 24.01 16.98
CA GLN A 12 8.38 24.54 16.75
C GLN A 12 7.88 24.23 15.34
N GLU A 13 8.73 24.34 14.33
CA GLU A 13 8.39 23.96 12.97
C GLU A 13 8.02 22.48 12.87
N ILE A 14 8.80 21.58 13.48
CA ILE A 14 8.50 20.14 13.51
C ILE A 14 7.17 19.86 14.20
N LEU A 15 6.87 20.54 15.32
CA LEU A 15 5.61 20.41 16.02
C LEU A 15 4.41 20.89 15.19
N SER A 16 4.56 21.98 14.43
CA SER A 16 3.51 22.51 13.56
C SER A 16 3.08 21.53 12.46
N ARG A 17 4.01 20.68 12.00
CA ARG A 17 3.79 19.67 10.95
C ARG A 17 3.28 18.34 11.51
N ARG A 18 3.23 18.19 12.83
CA ARG A 18 2.81 16.96 13.51
C ARG A 18 1.31 16.72 13.34
N LYS A 19 0.93 15.50 12.97
CA LYS A 19 -0.45 15.06 12.82
C LYS A 19 -0.88 14.22 14.02
N GLY A 20 -1.87 14.71 14.76
CA GLY A 20 -2.46 14.00 15.88
C GLY A 20 -1.46 13.73 17.02
N ARG A 21 -1.36 12.47 17.45
CA ARG A 21 -0.49 12.04 18.56
C ARG A 21 0.77 11.29 18.11
N GLU A 22 1.19 11.43 16.86
CA GLU A 22 2.38 10.73 16.34
C GLU A 22 3.68 11.15 17.05
N SER A 23 4.73 10.34 17.01
CA SER A 23 6.03 10.73 17.56
C SER A 23 6.77 11.68 16.62
N ILE A 24 7.69 12.49 17.17
CA ILE A 24 8.53 13.40 16.38
C ILE A 24 9.33 12.65 15.30
N SER A 25 9.86 11.48 15.63
CA SER A 25 10.56 10.63 14.66
C SER A 25 9.67 10.21 13.49
N LYS A 26 8.39 9.91 13.75
CA LYS A 26 7.41 9.57 12.70
C LYS A 26 7.04 10.78 11.83
N THR A 27 6.97 11.96 12.44
CA THR A 27 6.81 13.22 11.69
C THR A 27 7.99 13.43 10.73
N LEU A 28 9.23 13.32 11.23
CA LEU A 28 10.44 13.50 10.43
C LEU A 28 10.55 12.46 9.32
N GLU A 29 10.24 11.20 9.60
CA GLU A 29 10.20 10.12 8.60
C GLU A 29 9.24 10.47 7.46
N ARG A 30 8.01 10.91 7.76
CA ARG A 30 7.02 11.26 6.73
C ARG A 30 7.45 12.46 5.88
N GLU A 31 7.97 13.51 6.51
CA GLU A 31 8.25 14.78 5.84
C GLU A 31 9.57 14.75 5.06
N LEU A 32 10.59 14.06 5.58
CA LEU A 32 11.96 14.09 5.05
C LEU A 32 12.34 12.84 4.26
N MET A 33 11.67 11.71 4.48
CA MET A 33 11.88 10.57 3.58
C MET A 33 11.03 10.76 2.34
N PRO A 34 11.63 10.91 1.13
CA PRO A 34 10.87 10.77 -0.09
C PRO A 34 10.15 9.41 -0.05
N LYS A 35 8.92 9.35 -0.56
CA LYS A 35 8.20 8.10 -0.82
C LYS A 35 8.90 7.28 -1.91
N SER A 36 10.21 7.13 -1.89
CA SER A 36 10.92 6.22 -2.76
C SER A 36 10.77 4.82 -2.16
N LYS A 37 9.90 4.08 -2.84
CA LYS A 37 9.32 2.75 -2.55
C LYS A 37 7.92 2.93 -1.95
N THR A 38 6.84 2.87 -2.74
CA THR A 38 6.57 1.66 -3.53
C THR A 38 7.21 0.46 -2.85
N VAL A 39 6.85 0.21 -1.59
CA VAL A 39 6.64 -1.18 -1.18
C VAL A 39 5.65 -1.66 -2.24
N VAL A 40 6.06 -2.43 -3.25
CA VAL A 40 6.23 -3.88 -3.11
C VAL A 40 5.08 -4.46 -2.26
N ILE A 41 3.87 -3.90 -2.39
CA ILE A 41 2.64 -4.59 -2.07
C ILE A 41 2.33 -5.35 -3.34
N CYS A 42 2.96 -6.52 -3.47
CA CYS A 42 2.69 -7.55 -4.46
C CYS A 42 2.87 -7.12 -5.93
N GLU A 43 3.84 -7.76 -6.58
CA GLU A 43 3.97 -7.92 -8.03
C GLU A 43 2.77 -8.69 -8.61
N THR A 44 1.58 -8.14 -8.45
CA THR A 44 0.35 -8.64 -9.03
C THR A 44 -0.52 -7.43 -9.35
N ALA A 45 0.07 -6.45 -10.05
CA ALA A 45 -0.65 -5.79 -11.12
C ALA A 45 -0.94 -6.85 -12.20
N VAL A 46 -1.73 -7.85 -11.84
CA VAL A 46 -2.52 -8.60 -12.79
C VAL A 46 -3.36 -7.52 -13.43
N ASN A 47 -2.98 -7.18 -14.66
CA ASN A 47 -3.81 -6.41 -15.55
C ASN A 47 -5.14 -7.16 -15.59
N VAL A 48 -6.12 -6.71 -14.82
CA VAL A 48 -7.40 -7.41 -14.62
C VAL A 48 -8.06 -7.66 -15.97
N GLN A 49 -7.83 -6.75 -16.92
CA GLN A 49 -8.29 -6.88 -18.30
C GLN A 49 -7.57 -7.99 -19.07
N GLY A 50 -6.25 -8.14 -18.89
CA GLY A 50 -5.45 -9.19 -19.54
C GLY A 50 -5.72 -10.58 -18.96
N VAL A 51 -5.98 -10.68 -17.65
CA VAL A 51 -6.34 -11.96 -17.01
C VAL A 51 -7.80 -12.32 -17.28
N ASP A 52 -8.73 -11.35 -17.31
CA ASP A 52 -10.12 -11.61 -17.71
C ASP A 52 -10.20 -12.12 -19.16
N GLU A 53 -9.40 -11.54 -20.06
CA GLU A 53 -9.30 -12.01 -21.44
C GLU A 53 -8.62 -13.38 -21.54
N MET A 54 -7.59 -13.65 -20.73
CA MET A 54 -6.92 -14.96 -20.67
C MET A 54 -7.88 -16.04 -20.15
N VAL A 55 -8.62 -15.78 -19.06
CA VAL A 55 -9.65 -16.67 -18.49
C VAL A 55 -10.77 -16.95 -19.49
N ARG A 56 -11.26 -15.95 -20.23
CA ARG A 56 -12.24 -16.14 -21.31
C ARG A 56 -11.72 -17.02 -22.46
N ARG A 57 -10.43 -16.91 -22.79
CA ARG A 57 -9.81 -17.73 -23.84
C ARG A 57 -9.62 -19.19 -23.40
N THR A 58 -9.28 -19.43 -22.14
CA THR A 58 -9.06 -20.80 -21.62
C THR A 58 -10.36 -21.52 -21.24
N ASN A 59 -11.36 -20.81 -20.71
CA ASN A 59 -12.67 -21.38 -20.33
C ASN A 59 -13.70 -21.32 -21.46
N LYS A 60 -13.29 -21.57 -22.70
CA LYS A 60 -14.19 -21.57 -23.85
C LYS A 60 -15.31 -22.63 -23.79
N GLU A 61 -15.31 -23.51 -22.79
CA GLU A 61 -16.29 -24.61 -22.69
C GLU A 61 -17.08 -24.68 -21.38
N LYS A 62 -16.77 -23.91 -20.33
CA LYS A 62 -17.50 -24.03 -19.05
C LYS A 62 -17.71 -22.69 -18.38
N THR A 63 -18.94 -22.18 -18.51
CA THR A 63 -19.45 -21.09 -17.68
C THR A 63 -19.78 -21.65 -16.31
N TYR A 64 -18.98 -21.31 -15.30
CA TYR A 64 -19.29 -21.64 -13.91
C TYR A 64 -20.09 -20.51 -13.29
N THR A 65 -21.13 -20.86 -12.54
CA THR A 65 -21.85 -19.92 -11.69
C THR A 65 -21.00 -19.52 -10.47
N SER A 66 -21.27 -18.35 -9.89
CA SER A 66 -20.53 -17.82 -8.73
C SER A 66 -20.49 -18.78 -7.55
N GLN A 67 -21.52 -19.63 -7.41
CA GLN A 67 -21.63 -20.66 -6.37
C GLN A 67 -20.65 -21.83 -6.61
N GLU A 68 -20.46 -22.25 -7.86
CA GLU A 68 -19.54 -23.33 -8.23
C GLU A 68 -18.08 -22.91 -8.08
N LEU A 69 -17.77 -21.65 -8.36
CA LEU A 69 -16.43 -21.08 -8.14
C LEU A 69 -16.08 -21.06 -6.65
N ARG A 70 -17.02 -20.64 -5.79
CA ARG A 70 -16.85 -20.61 -4.34
C ARG A 70 -16.66 -22.00 -3.75
N ALA A 71 -17.39 -23.00 -4.24
CA ALA A 71 -17.27 -24.39 -3.79
C ALA A 71 -15.93 -25.04 -4.20
N LYS A 72 -15.40 -24.69 -5.37
CA LYS A 72 -14.20 -25.33 -5.92
C LYS A 72 -12.89 -24.65 -5.50
N TYR A 73 -12.91 -23.33 -5.32
CA TYR A 73 -11.70 -22.52 -5.07
C TYR A 73 -11.74 -21.72 -3.77
N GLY A 74 -12.85 -21.75 -3.02
CA GLY A 74 -12.92 -21.19 -1.67
C GLY A 74 -12.86 -19.66 -1.58
N VAL A 75 -13.11 -18.94 -2.69
CA VAL A 75 -13.12 -17.47 -2.77
C VAL A 75 -14.51 -16.91 -2.47
#